data_AF-A0A146KU63-F1
#
_entry.id   AF-A0A146KU63-F1
#
_cell.length_a   1.000
_cell.length_b   1.000
_cell.length_c   1.000
_cell.angle_alpha   90.00
_cell.angle_beta   90.00
_cell.angle_gamma   90.00
#
_symmetry.space_group_name_H-M   'P 1'
#
loop_
_entity.id
_entity.type
_entity.pdbx_description
1 polymer ?
#
loop_
_entity_poly.entity_id
_entity_poly.type
_entity_poly.pdbx_seq_one_letter_code
_entity_poly.pdbx_strand_id
1 'polypeptide(L)'
;NAPVRFGRVPKREKARILAAMQQSSNSRSLEKAVAAELEDEQRLLATVVRAHIDTCDFTRDKVEPMLARAREQPSYTACPPTLACPLNPNPQPLTGQQELLQDFSKRFSPAIRGVVEFAKRIPGFSLLSQDDQVTLLKAGVFEVLLVRLACMFDSQTSSMICLNGQVLKRESIHNSSNARFLMDSMFDFADRMNSLRLSDAEIGLFCSV
;
A
#
# COMPACT_ATOMS: atom_id res chain seq x y z
N ASN A 1 -13.84 22.61 -66.28
CA ASN A 1 -13.34 22.33 -64.91
C ASN A 1 -13.86 23.35 -63.92
N ALA A 2 -14.97 23.06 -63.26
CA ALA A 2 -15.48 23.92 -62.19
C ALA A 2 -14.68 23.65 -60.89
N PRO A 3 -14.21 24.67 -60.17
CA PRO A 3 -13.45 24.49 -58.95
C PRO A 3 -14.37 23.99 -57.82
N VAL A 4 -13.98 22.88 -57.19
CA VAL A 4 -14.65 22.36 -56.00
C VAL A 4 -14.40 23.32 -54.84
N ARG A 5 -15.40 24.13 -54.48
CA ARG A 5 -15.36 24.96 -53.28
C ARG A 5 -15.53 24.05 -52.07
N PHE A 6 -14.43 23.78 -51.35
CA PHE A 6 -14.52 23.19 -50.02
C PHE A 6 -15.45 24.06 -49.17
N GLY A 7 -16.60 23.50 -48.78
CA GLY A 7 -17.56 24.16 -47.92
C GLY A 7 -16.93 24.52 -46.57
N ARG A 8 -17.43 25.59 -45.94
CA ARG A 8 -16.97 26.02 -44.61
C ARG A 8 -17.18 24.87 -43.62
N VAL A 9 -16.10 24.43 -42.96
CA VAL A 9 -16.18 23.40 -41.91
C VAL A 9 -17.17 23.86 -40.84
N PRO A 10 -18.20 23.05 -40.50
CA PRO A 10 -19.14 23.38 -39.44
C PRO A 10 -18.39 23.67 -38.13
N LYS A 11 -18.81 24.72 -37.39
CA LYS A 11 -18.11 25.14 -36.15
C LYS A 11 -17.91 23.99 -35.15
N ARG A 12 -18.90 23.11 -35.03
CA ARG A 12 -18.86 21.92 -34.16
C ARG A 12 -17.78 20.93 -34.58
N GLU A 13 -17.61 20.74 -35.89
CA GLU A 13 -16.60 19.83 -36.44
C GLU A 13 -15.19 20.40 -36.30
N LYS A 14 -15.03 21.70 -36.55
CA LYS A 14 -13.78 22.41 -36.26
C LYS A 14 -13.39 22.29 -34.78
N ALA A 15 -14.35 22.43 -33.86
CA ALA A 15 -14.09 22.29 -32.43
C ALA A 15 -13.68 20.86 -32.04
N ARG A 16 -14.32 19.84 -32.62
CA ARG A 16 -13.94 18.43 -32.42
C ARG A 16 -12.53 18.12 -32.90
N ILE A 17 -12.17 18.57 -34.11
CA ILE A 17 -10.83 18.37 -34.67
C ILE A 17 -9.78 19.03 -33.77
N LEU A 18 -10.01 20.27 -33.32
CA LEU A 18 -9.09 20.96 -32.42
C LEU A 18 -8.94 20.24 -31.07
N ALA A 19 -10.04 19.75 -30.50
CA ALA A 19 -10.00 18.98 -29.26
C ALA A 19 -9.22 17.66 -29.41
N ALA A 20 -9.42 16.94 -30.52
CA ALA A 20 -8.69 15.71 -30.82
C ALA A 20 -7.18 15.98 -31.03
N MET A 21 -6.83 17.07 -31.71
CA MET A 21 -5.44 17.48 -31.89
C MET A 21 -4.77 17.82 -30.55
N GLN A 22 -5.46 18.57 -29.67
CA GLN A 22 -4.95 18.91 -28.33
C GLN A 22 -4.80 17.67 -27.45
N GLN A 23 -5.74 16.73 -27.50
CA GLN A 23 -5.62 15.45 -26.80
C GLN A 23 -4.40 14.67 -27.30
N SER A 24 -4.22 14.56 -28.62
CA SER A 24 -3.07 13.84 -29.19
C SER A 24 -1.73 14.47 -28.82
N SER A 25 -1.61 15.80 -28.82
CA SER A 25 -0.39 16.48 -28.38
C SER A 25 -0.11 16.24 -26.90
N ASN A 26 -1.14 16.29 -26.06
CA ASN A 26 -1.02 16.08 -24.63
C ASN A 26 -0.58 14.64 -24.32
N SER A 27 -1.19 13.64 -24.97
CA SER A 27 -0.80 12.23 -24.83
C SER A 27 0.67 12.00 -25.17
N ARG A 28 1.15 12.52 -26.30
CA ARG A 28 2.58 12.40 -26.69
C ARG A 28 3.52 13.08 -25.70
N SER A 29 3.12 14.23 -25.16
CA SER A 29 3.92 14.93 -24.15
C SER A 29 4.03 14.11 -22.86
N LEU A 30 2.95 13.44 -22.47
CA LEU A 30 2.91 12.58 -21.29
C LEU A 30 3.78 11.33 -21.48
N GLU A 31 3.65 10.66 -22.63
CA GLU A 31 4.50 9.52 -23.00
C GLU A 31 5.99 9.88 -22.94
N LYS A 32 6.36 11.04 -23.46
CA LYS A 32 7.76 11.51 -23.41
C LYS A 32 8.23 11.80 -21.99
N ALA A 33 7.37 12.38 -21.14
CA ALA A 33 7.69 12.63 -19.74
C ALA A 33 7.88 11.32 -18.96
N VAL A 34 7.01 10.33 -19.16
CA VAL A 34 7.13 9.00 -18.55
C VAL A 34 8.42 8.32 -19.01
N ALA A 35 8.71 8.34 -20.31
CA ALA A 35 9.94 7.74 -20.84
C ALA A 35 11.20 8.39 -20.22
N ALA A 36 11.20 9.71 -20.05
CA ALA A 36 12.32 10.43 -19.43
C ALA A 36 12.49 10.08 -17.94
N GLU A 37 11.40 9.87 -17.20
CA GLU A 37 11.49 9.45 -15.79
C GLU A 37 12.12 8.06 -15.64
N LEU A 38 11.87 7.17 -16.60
CA LEU A 38 12.31 5.77 -16.59
C LEU A 38 13.64 5.51 -17.33
N GLU A 39 14.21 6.52 -17.98
CA GLU A 39 15.43 6.37 -18.80
C GLU A 39 16.68 6.06 -17.95
N ASP A 40 16.78 6.65 -16.76
CA ASP A 40 17.87 6.40 -15.82
C ASP A 40 17.46 5.34 -14.78
N GLU A 41 17.80 4.09 -15.08
CA GLU A 41 17.50 2.93 -14.24
C GLU A 41 18.10 3.06 -12.84
N GLN A 42 19.32 3.58 -12.71
CA GLN A 42 19.98 3.67 -11.41
C GLN A 42 19.31 4.72 -10.53
N ARG A 43 18.94 5.87 -11.11
CA ARG A 43 18.15 6.90 -10.43
C ARG A 43 16.75 6.40 -10.08
N LEU A 44 16.11 5.64 -10.97
CA LEU A 44 14.80 5.04 -10.73
C LEU A 44 14.84 4.12 -9.51
N LEU A 45 15.77 3.14 -9.50
CA LEU A 45 15.96 2.22 -8.38
C LEU A 45 16.25 2.97 -7.07
N ALA A 46 17.19 3.92 -7.11
CA ALA A 46 17.55 4.71 -5.93
C ALA A 46 16.35 5.53 -5.39
N THR A 47 15.53 6.09 -6.28
CA THR A 47 14.34 6.88 -5.90
C THR A 47 13.30 5.99 -5.22
N VAL A 48 12.99 4.83 -5.79
CA VAL A 48 12.02 3.88 -5.22
C VAL A 48 12.50 3.37 -3.85
N VAL A 49 13.76 2.95 -3.75
CA VAL A 49 14.33 2.48 -2.48
C VAL A 49 14.28 3.59 -1.44
N ARG A 50 14.69 4.81 -1.79
CA ARG A 50 14.64 5.95 -0.86
C ARG A 50 13.22 6.27 -0.41
N ALA A 51 12.26 6.25 -1.35
CA ALA A 51 10.86 6.44 -1.06
C ALA A 51 10.35 5.39 -0.05
N HIS A 52 10.73 4.13 -0.21
CA HIS A 52 10.36 3.07 0.73
C HIS A 52 10.90 3.36 2.13
N ILE A 53 12.21 3.59 2.26
CA ILE A 53 12.87 3.85 3.56
C ILE A 53 12.26 5.05 4.29
N ASP A 54 11.97 6.13 3.56
CA ASP A 54 11.45 7.36 4.13
C ASP A 54 9.97 7.31 4.53
N THR A 55 9.21 6.31 4.05
CA THR A 55 7.75 6.22 4.24
C THR A 55 7.28 4.94 4.92
N CYS A 56 8.20 4.00 5.16
CA CYS A 56 7.90 2.74 5.82
C CYS A 56 8.43 2.76 7.26
N ASP A 57 7.55 2.57 8.23
CA ASP A 57 7.93 2.42 9.64
C ASP A 57 8.36 0.99 10.00
N PHE A 58 8.29 0.08 9.02
CA PHE A 58 8.53 -1.35 9.19
C PHE A 58 9.80 -1.82 8.49
N THR A 59 10.80 -0.95 8.34
CA THR A 59 12.12 -1.33 7.82
C THR A 59 12.87 -2.15 8.86
N ARG A 60 13.84 -2.96 8.43
CA ARG A 60 14.59 -3.88 9.31
C ARG A 60 15.10 -3.20 10.58
N ASP A 61 15.82 -2.08 10.44
CA ASP A 61 16.41 -1.34 11.56
C ASP A 61 15.37 -0.82 12.57
N LYS A 62 14.14 -0.52 12.11
CA LYS A 62 13.05 -0.02 12.95
C LYS A 62 12.33 -1.16 13.67
N VAL A 63 12.20 -2.32 13.02
CA VAL A 63 11.43 -3.47 13.52
C VAL A 63 12.25 -4.39 14.41
N GLU A 64 13.55 -4.53 14.17
CA GLU A 64 14.44 -5.37 14.98
C GLU A 64 14.34 -5.09 16.51
N PRO A 65 14.39 -3.83 17.00
CA PRO A 65 14.21 -3.57 18.42
C PRO A 65 12.79 -3.89 18.92
N MET A 66 11.78 -3.76 18.06
CA MET A 66 10.39 -4.13 18.41
C MET A 66 10.26 -5.64 18.60
N LEU A 67 10.85 -6.43 17.69
CA LEU A 67 10.90 -7.90 17.77
C LEU A 67 11.67 -8.38 19.00
N ALA A 68 12.84 -7.80 19.27
CA ALA A 68 13.64 -8.13 20.45
C ALA A 68 12.83 -7.89 21.73
N ARG A 69 12.22 -6.71 21.87
CA ARG A 69 11.37 -6.37 23.02
C ARG A 69 10.17 -7.30 23.15
N ALA A 70 9.50 -7.64 22.04
CA ALA A 70 8.35 -8.54 22.05
C ALA A 70 8.72 -9.96 22.50
N ARG A 71 9.92 -10.43 22.20
CA ARG A 71 10.44 -11.75 22.65
C ARG A 71 10.86 -11.74 24.11
N GLU A 72 11.55 -10.68 24.56
CA GLU A 72 12.07 -10.59 25.92
C GLU A 72 10.99 -10.24 26.95
N GLN A 73 10.09 -9.32 26.61
CA GLN A 73 9.05 -8.78 27.49
C GLN A 73 7.71 -8.65 26.76
N PRO A 74 7.07 -9.77 26.39
CA PRO A 74 5.83 -9.74 25.63
C PRO A 74 4.69 -9.11 26.45
N SER A 75 4.11 -8.03 25.91
CA SER A 75 2.83 -7.50 26.37
C SER A 75 1.71 -8.11 25.55
N TYR A 76 1.21 -9.27 25.95
CA TYR A 76 0.13 -9.95 25.23
C TYR A 76 -1.18 -9.16 25.28
N THR A 77 -1.90 -9.11 24.16
CA THR A 77 -3.28 -8.64 24.18
C THR A 77 -4.23 -9.75 24.64
N ALA A 78 -5.23 -9.39 25.43
CA ALA A 78 -6.35 -10.28 25.73
C ALA A 78 -7.35 -10.17 24.59
N CYS A 79 -7.42 -11.16 23.69
CA CYS A 79 -8.40 -11.20 22.62
C CYS A 79 -9.83 -11.34 23.17
N PRO A 80 -10.70 -10.33 23.01
CA PRO A 80 -12.12 -10.48 23.27
C PRO A 80 -12.79 -11.23 22.12
N PRO A 81 -13.95 -11.87 22.37
CA PRO A 81 -14.70 -12.67 21.38
C PRO A 81 -15.07 -11.96 20.07
N THR A 82 -14.94 -10.63 20.01
CA THR A 82 -15.55 -9.76 18.98
C THR A 82 -14.55 -9.12 18.01
N LEU A 83 -13.31 -9.60 17.94
CA LEU A 83 -12.31 -9.03 17.03
C LEU A 83 -12.71 -9.22 15.55
N ALA A 84 -12.92 -8.10 14.86
CA ALA A 84 -13.19 -8.06 13.42
C ALA A 84 -11.91 -8.06 12.57
N CYS A 85 -10.76 -7.60 13.11
CA CYS A 85 -9.47 -7.60 12.40
C CYS A 85 -8.31 -7.93 13.35
N PRO A 86 -7.44 -8.91 13.02
CA PRO A 86 -6.36 -9.33 13.90
C PRO A 86 -5.26 -8.28 14.14
N LEU A 87 -5.16 -7.28 13.27
CA LEU A 87 -4.12 -6.26 13.38
C LEU A 87 -4.49 -5.10 14.34
N ASN A 88 -5.72 -5.08 14.88
CA ASN A 88 -6.15 -4.15 15.92
C ASN A 88 -6.47 -4.89 17.22
N PRO A 89 -5.52 -4.95 18.18
CA PRO A 89 -5.65 -5.76 19.39
C PRO A 89 -6.46 -5.11 20.51
N ASN A 90 -7.06 -3.93 20.32
CA ASN A 90 -7.78 -3.24 21.38
C ASN A 90 -9.31 -3.39 21.22
N PRO A 91 -9.97 -4.12 22.12
CA PRO A 91 -11.40 -3.89 22.34
C PRO A 91 -11.65 -3.64 23.82
N GLN A 92 -11.92 -2.39 24.16
CA GLN A 92 -12.70 -2.09 25.36
C GLN A 92 -14.16 -1.91 24.93
N PRO A 93 -15.11 -2.67 25.50
CA PRO A 93 -16.51 -2.57 25.11
C PRO A 93 -17.22 -1.57 26.02
N LEU A 94 -17.92 -0.59 25.46
CA LEU A 94 -19.09 0.09 26.04
C LEU A 94 -19.76 0.83 24.87
N THR A 95 -20.69 0.15 24.18
CA THR A 95 -21.42 0.57 22.96
C THR A 95 -20.60 0.65 21.65
N GLY A 96 -21.09 0.02 20.57
CA GLY A 96 -20.72 0.40 19.18
C GLY A 96 -19.67 -0.44 18.43
N GLN A 97 -20.11 -1.25 17.46
CA GLN A 97 -19.24 -1.78 16.39
C GLN A 97 -18.55 -0.66 15.58
N GLN A 98 -19.14 0.54 15.55
CA GLN A 98 -18.62 1.71 14.87
C GLN A 98 -17.35 2.26 15.54
N GLU A 99 -17.23 2.17 16.87
CA GLU A 99 -16.03 2.63 17.60
C GLU A 99 -14.84 1.70 17.35
N LEU A 100 -15.07 0.38 17.30
CA LEU A 100 -14.02 -0.60 16.94
C LEU A 100 -13.47 -0.37 15.53
N LEU A 101 -14.35 -0.09 14.56
CA LEU A 101 -13.96 0.23 13.18
C LEU A 101 -13.19 1.55 13.11
N GLN A 102 -13.60 2.55 13.90
CA GLN A 102 -12.91 3.83 13.99
C GLN A 102 -11.52 3.70 14.63
N ASP A 103 -11.37 2.90 15.68
CA ASP A 103 -10.08 2.66 16.32
C ASP A 103 -9.14 1.86 15.42
N PHE A 104 -9.65 0.84 14.72
CA PHE A 104 -8.90 0.14 13.67
C PHE A 104 -8.41 1.15 12.61
N SER A 105 -9.33 1.95 12.06
CA SER A 105 -9.02 2.93 11.03
C SER A 105 -7.99 3.96 11.51
N LYS A 106 -8.11 4.46 12.75
CA LYS A 106 -7.14 5.39 13.35
C LYS A 106 -5.74 4.79 13.46
N ARG A 107 -5.62 3.50 13.84
CA ARG A 107 -4.32 2.82 13.99
C ARG A 107 -3.66 2.51 12.64
N PHE A 108 -4.46 2.23 11.62
CA PHE A 108 -3.99 1.95 10.27
C PHE A 108 -3.70 3.19 9.44
N SER A 109 -4.33 4.31 9.78
CA SER A 109 -4.19 5.57 9.03
C SER A 109 -2.73 6.02 8.81
N PRO A 110 -1.81 5.97 9.80
CA PRO A 110 -0.40 6.30 9.56
C PRO A 110 0.27 5.38 8.54
N ALA A 111 0.06 4.07 8.64
CA ALA A 111 0.67 3.10 7.74
C ALA A 111 0.11 3.24 6.31
N ILE A 112 -1.22 3.43 6.18
CA ILE A 112 -1.88 3.72 4.90
C ILE A 112 -1.33 5.01 4.29
N ARG A 113 -1.18 6.08 5.08
CA ARG A 113 -0.56 7.33 4.60
C ARG A 113 0.86 7.08 4.12
N GLY A 114 1.64 6.27 4.82
CA GLY A 114 2.98 5.86 4.39
C GLY A 114 2.98 5.19 3.01
N VAL A 115 1.99 4.34 2.70
CA VAL A 115 1.84 3.72 1.37
C VAL A 115 1.43 4.74 0.31
N VAL A 116 0.52 5.67 0.62
CA VAL A 116 0.12 6.74 -0.31
C VAL A 116 1.30 7.66 -0.63
N GLU A 117 2.06 8.07 0.39
CA GLU A 117 3.25 8.91 0.20
C GLU A 117 4.38 8.17 -0.51
N PHE A 118 4.49 6.85 -0.32
CA PHE A 118 5.38 6.01 -1.11
C PHE A 118 5.01 6.05 -2.58
N ALA A 119 3.75 5.76 -2.92
CA ALA A 119 3.28 5.71 -4.31
C ALA A 119 3.50 7.05 -5.03
N LYS A 120 3.23 8.18 -4.37
CA LYS A 120 3.47 9.52 -4.92
C LYS A 120 4.94 9.80 -5.27
N ARG A 121 5.89 9.09 -4.66
CA ARG A 121 7.33 9.25 -4.90
C ARG A 121 7.87 8.27 -5.96
N ILE A 122 7.04 7.33 -6.45
CA ILE A 122 7.42 6.45 -7.55
C ILE A 122 7.47 7.28 -8.84
N PRO A 123 8.59 7.29 -9.58
CA PRO A 123 8.68 8.01 -10.85
C PRO A 123 7.56 7.61 -11.82
N GLY A 124 6.92 8.61 -12.41
CA GLY A 124 5.78 8.43 -13.32
C GLY A 124 4.40 8.36 -12.64
N PHE A 125 4.29 8.06 -11.34
CA PHE A 125 2.99 7.96 -10.67
C PHE A 125 2.21 9.28 -10.70
N SER A 126 2.89 10.41 -10.48
CA SER A 126 2.27 11.74 -10.52
C SER A 126 1.83 12.18 -11.92
N LEU A 127 2.31 11.51 -12.98
CA LEU A 127 1.92 11.77 -14.37
C LEU A 127 0.59 11.10 -14.73
N LEU A 128 0.14 10.13 -13.93
CA LEU A 128 -1.17 9.51 -14.09
C LEU A 128 -2.30 10.48 -13.77
N SER A 129 -3.49 10.23 -14.33
CA SER A 129 -4.67 10.99 -13.97
C SER A 129 -5.02 10.81 -12.49
N GLN A 130 -5.71 11.77 -11.88
CA GLN A 130 -6.14 11.65 -10.47
C GLN A 130 -7.03 10.41 -10.26
N ASP A 131 -7.88 10.09 -11.24
CA ASP A 131 -8.76 8.92 -11.19
C ASP A 131 -7.94 7.62 -11.21
N ASP A 132 -6.89 7.55 -12.03
CA ASP A 132 -5.99 6.38 -12.07
C ASP A 132 -5.18 6.25 -10.78
N GLN A 133 -4.63 7.36 -10.25
CA GLN A 133 -3.90 7.35 -8.98
C GLN A 133 -4.77 6.83 -7.84
N VAL A 134 -6.03 7.29 -7.76
CA VAL A 134 -6.99 6.83 -6.76
C VAL A 134 -7.36 5.36 -6.98
N THR A 135 -7.53 4.94 -8.23
CA THR A 135 -7.88 3.55 -8.57
C THR A 135 -6.74 2.60 -8.19
N LEU A 136 -5.50 2.92 -8.53
CA LEU A 136 -4.31 2.14 -8.17
C LEU A 136 -4.13 2.05 -6.66
N LEU A 137 -4.27 3.16 -5.93
CA LEU A 137 -4.17 3.16 -4.47
C LEU A 137 -5.28 2.32 -3.82
N LYS A 138 -6.52 2.41 -4.31
CA LYS A 138 -7.63 1.58 -3.79
C LYS A 138 -7.39 0.09 -4.00
N ALA A 139 -6.76 -0.30 -5.11
CA ALA A 139 -6.44 -1.69 -5.41
C ALA A 139 -5.24 -2.20 -4.60
N GLY A 140 -4.13 -1.45 -4.58
CA GLY A 140 -2.84 -1.96 -4.09
C GLY A 140 -2.49 -1.64 -2.63
N VAL A 141 -3.19 -0.70 -1.97
CA VAL A 141 -2.75 -0.22 -0.64
C VAL A 141 -2.66 -1.33 0.40
N PHE A 142 -3.59 -2.28 0.41
CA PHE A 142 -3.61 -3.38 1.36
C PHE A 142 -2.54 -4.42 1.05
N GLU A 143 -2.23 -4.66 -0.22
CA GLU A 143 -1.20 -5.60 -0.65
C GLU A 143 0.19 -5.09 -0.23
N VAL A 144 0.49 -3.83 -0.53
CA VAL A 144 1.73 -3.17 -0.10
C VAL A 144 1.84 -3.15 1.43
N LEU A 145 0.74 -2.86 2.11
CA LEU A 145 0.72 -2.84 3.56
C LEU A 145 0.97 -4.23 4.16
N LEU A 146 0.38 -5.29 3.58
CA LEU A 146 0.57 -6.66 4.03
C LEU A 146 2.04 -7.10 3.86
N VAL A 147 2.67 -6.74 2.74
CA VAL A 147 4.11 -6.97 2.51
C VAL A 147 4.95 -6.26 3.58
N ARG A 148 4.70 -4.97 3.83
CA ARG A 148 5.44 -4.19 4.83
C ARG A 148 5.26 -4.74 6.24
N LEU A 149 4.05 -5.21 6.58
CA LEU A 149 3.75 -5.76 7.89
C LEU A 149 4.20 -7.22 8.06
N ALA A 150 4.63 -7.91 7.01
CA ALA A 150 5.06 -9.31 7.11
C ALA A 150 6.17 -9.51 8.16
N CYS A 151 7.10 -8.55 8.27
CA CYS A 151 8.19 -8.57 9.26
C CYS A 151 7.72 -8.47 10.72
N MET A 152 6.47 -8.07 10.97
CA MET A 152 5.87 -8.00 12.30
C MET A 152 5.34 -9.35 12.79
N PHE A 153 5.35 -10.37 11.92
CA PHE A 153 4.98 -11.74 12.25
C PHE A 153 6.23 -12.53 12.59
N ASP A 154 6.19 -13.19 13.74
CA ASP A 154 7.28 -14.00 14.25
C ASP A 154 6.88 -15.48 14.26
N SER A 155 7.51 -16.24 13.37
CA SER A 155 7.30 -17.69 13.23
C SER A 155 7.83 -18.46 14.44
N GLN A 156 8.83 -17.94 15.16
CA GLN A 156 9.42 -18.63 16.31
C GLN A 156 8.46 -18.68 17.49
N THR A 157 7.75 -17.58 17.74
CA THR A 157 6.78 -17.45 18.84
C THR A 157 5.34 -17.66 18.40
N SER A 158 5.11 -17.93 17.11
CA SER A 158 3.77 -18.04 16.51
C SER A 158 2.88 -16.86 16.89
N SER A 159 3.43 -15.65 16.76
CA SER A 159 2.78 -14.41 17.18
C SER A 159 3.05 -13.26 16.22
N MET A 160 2.23 -12.22 16.27
CA MET A 160 2.47 -10.97 15.57
C MET A 160 2.55 -9.81 16.56
N ILE A 161 3.34 -8.79 16.22
CA ILE A 161 3.37 -7.52 16.93
C ILE A 161 2.33 -6.60 16.30
N CYS A 162 1.39 -6.13 17.10
CA CYS A 162 0.37 -5.19 16.66
C CYS A 162 0.91 -3.76 16.62
N LEU A 163 0.21 -2.86 15.92
CA LEU A 163 0.63 -1.46 15.74
C LEU A 163 0.69 -0.63 17.04
N ASN A 164 0.13 -1.14 18.14
CA ASN A 164 0.23 -0.54 19.47
C ASN A 164 1.37 -1.16 20.33
N GLY A 165 2.16 -2.07 19.75
CA GLY A 165 3.27 -2.76 20.43
C GLY A 165 2.86 -3.98 21.25
N GLN A 166 1.57 -4.33 21.32
CA GLN A 166 1.13 -5.56 21.97
C GLN A 166 1.41 -6.78 21.08
N VAL A 167 1.53 -7.94 21.72
CA VAL A 167 1.76 -9.22 21.04
C VAL A 167 0.46 -10.00 20.96
N LEU A 168 0.12 -10.45 19.75
CA LEU A 168 -1.03 -11.31 19.49
C LEU A 168 -0.54 -12.70 19.07
N LYS A 169 -0.89 -13.74 19.81
CA LYS A 169 -0.58 -15.11 19.41
C LYS A 169 -1.55 -15.62 18.36
N ARG A 170 -1.07 -16.46 17.44
CA ARG A 170 -1.87 -17.13 16.40
C ARG A 170 -3.03 -17.93 16.97
N GLU A 171 -2.83 -18.55 18.12
CA GLU A 171 -3.83 -19.35 18.80
C GLU A 171 -4.96 -18.51 19.42
N SER A 172 -4.72 -17.25 19.79
CA SER A 172 -5.68 -16.43 20.57
C SER A 172 -6.97 -16.05 19.83
N ILE A 173 -7.10 -16.36 18.54
CA ILE A 173 -8.31 -16.12 17.75
C ILE A 173 -9.13 -17.41 17.66
N HIS A 174 -10.21 -17.50 18.45
CA HIS A 174 -11.02 -18.72 18.60
C HIS A 174 -12.47 -18.61 18.09
N ASN A 175 -13.06 -17.41 17.96
CA ASN A 175 -14.53 -17.30 17.97
C ASN A 175 -15.22 -16.99 16.62
N SER A 176 -14.48 -16.79 15.51
CA SER A 176 -15.07 -16.59 14.18
C SER A 176 -14.25 -17.31 13.11
N SER A 177 -14.87 -18.27 12.41
CA SER A 177 -14.23 -19.09 11.37
C SER A 177 -13.54 -18.24 10.30
N ASN A 178 -14.17 -17.14 9.90
CA ASN A 178 -13.62 -16.22 8.89
C ASN A 178 -12.42 -15.43 9.41
N ALA A 179 -12.47 -14.95 10.66
CA ALA A 179 -11.36 -14.20 11.26
C ALA A 179 -10.14 -15.11 11.50
N ARG A 180 -10.38 -16.37 11.90
CA ARG A 180 -9.31 -17.35 12.06
C ARG A 180 -8.69 -17.71 10.71
N PHE A 181 -9.50 -17.97 9.68
CA PHE A 181 -9.01 -18.24 8.33
C PHE A 181 -8.15 -17.10 7.78
N LEU A 182 -8.60 -15.84 7.94
CA LEU A 182 -7.83 -14.67 7.54
C LEU A 182 -6.51 -14.59 8.31
N MET A 183 -6.53 -14.82 9.63
CA MET A 183 -5.32 -14.77 10.44
C MET A 183 -4.31 -15.83 10.03
N ASP A 184 -4.76 -17.08 9.86
CA ASP A 184 -3.91 -18.18 9.42
C ASP A 184 -3.32 -17.87 8.03
N SER A 185 -4.12 -17.33 7.11
CA SER A 185 -3.65 -16.89 5.79
C SER A 185 -2.58 -15.79 5.87
N MET A 186 -2.72 -14.83 6.79
CA MET A 186 -1.73 -13.77 7.00
C MET A 186 -0.43 -14.31 7.60
N PHE A 187 -0.50 -15.23 8.57
CA PHE A 187 0.69 -15.92 9.08
C PHE A 187 1.39 -16.71 7.98
N ASP A 188 0.66 -17.51 7.21
CA ASP A 188 1.24 -18.33 6.14
C ASP A 188 1.86 -17.46 5.02
N PHE A 189 1.24 -16.31 4.72
CA PHE A 189 1.83 -15.31 3.83
C PHE A 189 3.11 -14.73 4.41
N ALA A 190 3.08 -14.26 5.66
CA ALA A 190 4.22 -13.61 6.28
C ALA A 190 5.40 -14.57 6.44
N ASP A 191 5.15 -15.84 6.79
CA ASP A 191 6.18 -16.89 6.85
C ASP A 191 6.86 -17.06 5.49
N ARG A 192 6.08 -17.14 4.40
CA ARG A 192 6.64 -17.25 3.05
C ARG A 192 7.42 -15.99 2.67
N MET A 193 6.89 -14.81 2.91
CA MET A 193 7.57 -13.54 2.58
C MET A 193 8.87 -13.37 3.37
N ASN A 194 8.84 -13.62 4.68
CA ASN A 194 10.03 -13.52 5.54
C ASN A 194 11.08 -14.58 5.19
N SER A 195 10.67 -15.75 4.66
CA SER A 195 11.60 -16.80 4.23
C SER A 195 12.48 -16.38 3.04
N LEU A 196 12.03 -15.40 2.23
CA LEU A 196 12.80 -14.85 1.12
C LEU A 196 13.97 -13.98 1.58
N ARG A 197 13.97 -13.52 2.85
CA ARG A 197 15.04 -12.70 3.46
C ARG A 197 15.41 -11.44 2.65
N LEU A 198 14.41 -10.84 2.00
CA LEU A 198 14.57 -9.62 1.23
C LEU A 198 15.14 -8.47 2.10
N SER A 199 15.98 -7.67 1.49
CA SER A 199 16.44 -6.39 2.01
C SER A 199 15.34 -5.33 1.90
N ASP A 200 15.44 -4.23 2.66
CA ASP A 200 14.48 -3.13 2.55
C ASP A 200 14.44 -2.52 1.13
N ALA A 201 15.55 -2.59 0.39
CA ALA A 201 15.62 -2.16 -1.00
C ALA A 201 14.77 -3.06 -1.90
N GLU A 202 14.90 -4.39 -1.78
CA GLU A 202 14.11 -5.36 -2.55
C GLU A 202 12.62 -5.29 -2.20
N ILE A 203 12.28 -5.08 -0.92
CA ILE A 203 10.89 -4.85 -0.50
C ILE A 203 10.35 -3.56 -1.14
N GLY A 204 11.12 -2.48 -1.13
CA GLY A 204 10.76 -1.22 -1.77
C GLY A 204 10.46 -1.39 -3.26
N LEU A 205 11.32 -2.13 -3.97
CA LEU A 205 11.13 -2.44 -5.39
C LEU A 205 9.92 -3.35 -5.61
N PHE A 206 9.76 -4.40 -4.82
CA PHE A 206 8.61 -5.31 -4.91
C PHE A 206 7.29 -4.58 -4.71
N CYS A 207 7.22 -3.64 -3.76
CA CYS A 207 6.02 -2.83 -3.53
C CYS A 207 5.73 -1.79 -4.62
N SER A 208 6.68 -1.51 -5.52
CA SER A 208 6.51 -0.52 -6.60
C SER A 208 5.98 -1.11 -7.91
N VAL A 209 5.98 -2.44 -8.01
CA VAL A 209 5.47 -3.22 -9.15
C VAL A 209 4.02 -3.59 -8.90
#